data_AF-A0A916M2W0-F1
#
_entry.id   AF-A0A916M2W0-F1
#
_cell.length_a   1.000
_cell.length_b   1.000
_cell.length_c   1.000
_cell.angle_alpha   90.00
_cell.angle_beta   90.00
_cell.angle_gamma   90.00
#
_symmetry.space_group_name_H-M   'P 1'
#
loop_
_entity.id
_entity.type
_entity.pdbx_description
1 polymer ?
#
loop_
_entity_poly.entity_id
_entity_poly.type
_entity_poly.pdbx_seq_one_letter_code
_entity_poly.pdbx_strand_id
1 'polypeptide(L)'
;GLDDVLGIVTAQSLLQQLMQGRPLSLSEKLQAPVFVPETLSGMELLDHFRASGAQLVFVVDEYGEVQGVITVRDVLEAITGEFTTPASEDSWAVQREDGSWLFDGLIPVPELKDRLDLKELPEEDRGRYNTLAGMIMLLLGRLPATADSVEWEGWRFEVVDLDGKRVDKVLARAMPPDTA
;
A
#
# COMPACT_ATOMS: atom_id res chain seq x y z
N GLY A 1 -15.96 -21.44 2.40
CA GLY A 1 -15.03 -20.32 2.56
C GLY A 1 -13.67 -20.86 2.92
N LEU A 2 -12.93 -20.16 3.80
CA LEU A 2 -11.69 -20.62 4.43
C LEU A 2 -12.00 -21.61 5.58
N ASP A 3 -12.89 -22.57 5.34
CA ASP A 3 -13.53 -23.38 6.38
C ASP A 3 -12.58 -24.47 6.93
N ASP A 4 -11.51 -24.78 6.19
CA ASP A 4 -10.49 -25.76 6.57
C ASP A 4 -9.09 -25.26 6.19
N VAL A 5 -8.39 -24.67 7.16
CA VAL A 5 -7.02 -24.18 7.01
C VAL A 5 -6.04 -25.30 7.39
N LEU A 6 -5.42 -25.92 6.39
CA LEU A 6 -4.44 -26.98 6.59
C LEU A 6 -3.11 -26.48 7.18
N GLY A 7 -2.74 -25.22 6.93
CA GLY A 7 -1.54 -24.57 7.46
C GLY A 7 -0.90 -23.58 6.50
N ILE A 8 0.33 -23.18 6.81
CA ILE A 8 1.09 -22.16 6.07
C ILE A 8 2.32 -22.83 5.44
N VAL A 9 2.59 -22.55 4.16
CA VAL A 9 3.86 -22.93 3.51
C VAL A 9 4.57 -21.70 2.97
N THR A 10 5.87 -21.62 3.17
CA THR A 10 6.69 -20.51 2.68
C THR A 10 7.29 -20.82 1.32
N ALA A 11 7.46 -19.79 0.48
CA ALA A 11 8.14 -19.93 -0.81
C ALA A 11 9.56 -20.50 -0.65
N GLN A 12 10.25 -20.15 0.45
CA GLN A 12 11.58 -20.70 0.77
C GLN A 12 11.53 -22.22 1.00
N SER A 13 10.51 -22.73 1.71
CA SER A 13 10.32 -24.17 1.92
C SER A 13 10.07 -24.90 0.60
N LEU A 14 9.22 -24.33 -0.27
CA LEU A 14 8.93 -24.90 -1.60
C LEU A 14 10.17 -24.90 -2.50
N LEU A 15 10.94 -23.82 -2.49
CA LEU A 15 12.20 -23.72 -3.24
C LEU A 15 13.20 -24.78 -2.78
N GLN A 16 13.32 -25.04 -1.47
CA GLN A 16 14.18 -26.11 -0.96
C GLN A 16 13.75 -27.49 -1.46
N GLN A 17 12.45 -27.78 -1.58
CA GLN A 17 11.97 -29.05 -2.14
C GLN A 17 12.41 -29.20 -3.61
N LEU A 18 12.25 -28.14 -4.41
CA LEU A 18 12.66 -28.11 -5.81
C LEU A 18 14.16 -28.31 -5.97
N MET A 19 14.97 -27.62 -5.16
CA MET A 19 16.43 -27.75 -5.19
C MET A 19 16.90 -29.16 -4.81
N GLN A 20 16.10 -29.92 -4.05
CA GLN A 20 16.37 -31.31 -3.71
C GLN A 20 15.89 -32.30 -4.79
N GLY A 21 15.40 -31.82 -5.93
CA GLY A 21 14.89 -32.65 -7.03
C GLY A 21 13.61 -33.40 -6.67
N ARG A 22 12.90 -32.97 -5.62
CA ARG A 22 11.64 -33.57 -5.20
C ARG A 22 10.47 -32.94 -5.96
N PRO A 23 9.38 -33.69 -6.20
CA PRO A 23 8.14 -33.10 -6.68
C PRO A 23 7.64 -32.07 -5.67
N LEU A 24 7.15 -30.93 -6.16
CA LEU A 24 6.65 -29.85 -5.33
C LEU A 24 5.37 -30.29 -4.63
N SER A 25 5.38 -30.30 -3.30
CA SER A 25 4.25 -30.68 -2.46
C SER A 25 3.88 -29.53 -1.54
N LEU A 26 2.67 -28.99 -1.73
CA LEU A 26 2.13 -27.89 -0.93
C LEU A 26 1.72 -28.34 0.47
N SER A 27 1.43 -29.63 0.66
CA SER A 27 1.04 -30.22 1.95
C SER A 27 2.23 -30.69 2.79
N GLU A 28 3.43 -30.76 2.22
CA GLU A 28 4.64 -31.12 2.97
C GLU A 28 5.19 -29.92 3.75
N LYS A 29 5.49 -30.14 5.03
CA LYS A 29 6.07 -29.13 5.94
C LYS A 29 5.19 -27.89 6.12
N LEU A 30 3.88 -28.06 6.15
CA LEU A 30 2.97 -27.02 6.60
C LEU A 30 3.33 -26.59 8.03
N GLN A 31 3.51 -25.29 8.22
CA GLN A 31 3.55 -24.68 9.53
C GLN A 31 2.13 -24.60 10.09
N ALA A 32 2.00 -24.87 11.39
CA ALA A 32 0.70 -24.82 12.05
C ALA A 32 0.09 -23.41 11.91
N PRO A 33 -1.18 -23.30 11.49
CA PRO A 33 -1.85 -22.01 11.44
C PRO A 33 -2.07 -21.49 12.86
N VAL A 34 -1.94 -20.18 13.01
CA VAL A 34 -2.11 -19.48 14.28
C VAL A 34 -3.33 -18.60 14.16
N PHE A 35 -4.32 -18.81 15.02
CA PHE A 35 -5.60 -18.11 14.97
C PHE A 35 -5.70 -17.09 16.09
N VAL A 36 -6.26 -15.93 15.77
CA VAL A 36 -6.45 -14.81 16.69
C VAL A 36 -7.86 -14.24 16.51
N PRO A 37 -8.59 -13.88 17.58
CA PRO A 37 -9.90 -13.25 17.44
C PRO A 37 -9.79 -11.83 16.86
N GLU A 38 -10.80 -11.42 16.08
CA GLU A 38 -10.87 -10.07 15.49
C GLU A 38 -10.93 -8.94 16.52
N THR A 39 -11.25 -9.26 17.78
CA THR A 39 -11.35 -8.31 18.88
C THR A 39 -10.00 -7.84 19.44
N LEU A 40 -8.87 -8.42 19.00
CA LEU A 40 -7.54 -8.04 19.50
C LEU A 40 -7.11 -6.66 19.00
N SER A 41 -6.54 -5.87 19.90
CA SER A 41 -5.89 -4.63 19.53
C SER A 41 -4.56 -4.88 18.80
N GLY A 42 -4.10 -3.90 18.02
CA GLY A 42 -2.83 -4.00 17.30
C GLY A 42 -1.61 -4.23 18.21
N MET A 43 -1.64 -3.73 19.44
CA MET A 43 -0.55 -3.95 20.41
C MET A 43 -0.54 -5.39 20.93
N GLU A 44 -1.72 -5.94 21.25
CA GLU A 44 -1.84 -7.34 21.67
C GLU A 44 -1.43 -8.29 20.54
N LEU A 45 -1.76 -7.92 19.29
CA LEU A 45 -1.35 -8.66 18.10
C LEU A 45 0.17 -8.65 17.91
N LEU A 46 0.82 -7.50 18.16
CA LEU A 46 2.28 -7.39 18.13
C LEU A 46 2.94 -8.28 19.19
N ASP A 47 2.41 -8.29 20.40
CA ASP A 47 2.89 -9.16 21.48
C ASP A 47 2.69 -10.64 21.14
N HIS A 48 1.57 -10.98 20.49
CA HIS A 48 1.32 -12.32 19.98
C HIS A 48 2.37 -12.75 18.94
N PHE A 49 2.71 -11.87 18.00
CA PHE A 49 3.77 -12.13 17.03
C PHE A 49 5.13 -12.34 17.70
N ARG A 50 5.48 -11.52 18.71
CA ARG A 50 6.74 -11.66 19.47
C ARG A 50 6.81 -12.98 20.24
N ALA A 51 5.71 -13.40 20.86
CA ALA A 51 5.66 -14.62 21.66
C ALA A 51 5.65 -15.90 20.80
N SER A 52 4.89 -15.89 19.71
CA SER A 52 4.72 -17.07 18.84
C SER A 52 5.84 -17.25 17.82
N GLY A 53 6.53 -16.17 17.45
CA GLY A 53 7.48 -16.17 16.32
C GLY A 53 6.81 -16.38 14.96
N ALA A 54 5.47 -16.35 14.90
CA ALA A 54 4.72 -16.41 13.65
C ALA A 54 5.01 -15.17 12.81
N GLN A 55 4.89 -15.29 11.48
CA GLN A 55 4.96 -14.14 10.57
C GLN A 55 3.60 -13.75 9.97
N LEU A 56 2.64 -14.67 10.07
CA LEU A 56 1.27 -14.53 9.61
C LEU A 56 0.34 -15.23 10.60
N VAL A 57 -0.80 -14.60 10.87
CA VAL A 57 -1.89 -15.17 11.68
C VAL A 57 -3.22 -15.06 10.93
N PHE A 58 -4.14 -15.94 11.27
CA PHE A 58 -5.51 -15.96 10.76
C PHE A 58 -6.44 -15.26 11.74
N VAL A 59 -7.24 -14.33 11.24
CA VAL A 59 -8.24 -13.61 12.04
C VAL A 59 -9.55 -14.37 11.96
N VAL A 60 -10.16 -14.64 13.11
CA VAL A 60 -11.44 -15.36 13.23
C VAL A 60 -12.49 -14.55 13.97
N ASP A 61 -13.75 -14.78 13.63
CA ASP A 61 -14.91 -14.26 14.35
C ASP A 61 -15.30 -15.15 15.55
N GLU A 62 -16.40 -14.83 16.22
CA GLU A 62 -16.90 -15.58 17.39
C GLU A 62 -17.42 -16.98 17.05
N TYR A 63 -17.73 -17.25 15.78
CA TYR A 63 -18.18 -18.54 15.30
C TYR A 63 -17.00 -19.41 14.81
N GLY A 64 -15.78 -18.86 14.81
CA GLY A 64 -14.56 -19.51 14.36
C GLY A 64 -14.35 -19.45 12.86
N GLU A 65 -15.12 -18.63 12.13
CA GLU A 65 -14.92 -18.43 10.70
C GLU A 65 -13.75 -17.48 10.45
N VAL A 66 -12.88 -17.85 9.51
CA VAL A 66 -11.73 -17.04 9.11
C VAL A 66 -12.19 -15.84 8.30
N GLN A 67 -12.00 -14.65 8.87
CA GLN A 67 -12.28 -13.36 8.23
C GLN A 67 -11.12 -12.90 7.33
N GLY A 68 -9.88 -13.31 7.64
CA GLY A 68 -8.71 -12.93 6.86
C GLY A 68 -7.38 -13.33 7.49
N VAL A 69 -6.30 -12.71 7.02
CA VAL A 69 -4.94 -12.88 7.53
C VAL A 69 -4.29 -11.55 7.84
N ILE A 70 -3.43 -11.52 8.85
CA ILE A 70 -2.59 -10.36 9.20
C ILE A 70 -1.15 -10.83 9.34
N THR A 71 -0.21 -10.00 8.90
CA THR A 71 1.23 -10.21 9.05
C THR A 71 1.85 -9.28 10.08
N VAL A 72 3.02 -9.65 10.59
CA VAL A 72 3.79 -8.77 11.49
C VAL A 72 4.14 -7.43 10.83
N ARG A 73 4.30 -7.43 9.50
CA ARG A 73 4.55 -6.22 8.72
C ARG A 73 3.38 -5.25 8.83
N ASP A 74 2.15 -5.72 8.62
CA ASP A 74 0.95 -4.86 8.66
C ASP A 74 0.82 -4.14 10.02
N VAL A 75 1.13 -4.85 11.11
CA VAL A 75 1.12 -4.28 12.47
C VAL A 75 2.21 -3.22 12.65
N LEU A 76 3.41 -3.47 12.12
CA LEU A 76 4.50 -2.50 12.18
C LEU A 76 4.22 -1.28 11.28
N GLU A 77 3.60 -1.48 10.11
CA GLU A 77 3.22 -0.38 9.20
C GLU A 77 2.14 0.51 9.82
N ALA A 78 1.18 -0.07 10.55
CA ALA A 78 0.18 0.70 11.27
C ALA A 78 0.79 1.60 12.37
N ILE A 79 1.95 1.22 12.93
CA ILE A 79 2.65 1.99 13.98
C ILE A 79 3.62 3.01 13.37
N THR A 80 4.37 2.59 12.35
CA THR A 80 5.53 3.33 11.82
C THR A 80 5.27 4.05 10.50
N GLY A 81 4.11 3.81 9.88
CA GLY A 81 3.84 4.18 8.48
C GLY A 81 4.25 3.06 7.51
N GLU A 82 3.85 3.18 6.24
CA GLU A 82 4.13 2.16 5.22
C GLU A 82 5.65 1.93 5.05
N PHE A 83 6.09 0.66 5.11
CA PHE A 83 7.43 0.29 4.65
C PHE A 83 7.40 0.27 3.13
N THR A 84 7.51 1.45 2.52
CA THR A 84 7.77 1.53 1.09
C THR A 84 9.10 0.83 0.82
N THR A 85 9.04 -0.25 0.05
CA THR A 85 10.25 -0.75 -0.60
C THR A 85 10.72 0.42 -1.46
N PRO A 86 11.96 0.90 -1.34
CA PRO A 86 12.46 1.92 -2.24
C PRO A 86 12.52 1.26 -3.62
N ALA A 87 11.41 1.33 -4.37
CA ALA A 87 11.50 1.40 -5.80
C ALA A 87 12.45 2.58 -6.06
N SER A 88 13.44 2.39 -6.93
CA SER A 88 14.44 3.43 -7.25
C SER A 88 13.73 4.79 -7.33
N GLU A 89 14.27 5.86 -6.75
CA GLU A 89 13.64 7.19 -6.74
C GLU A 89 13.07 7.60 -8.11
N ASP A 90 13.66 7.12 -9.22
CA ASP A 90 13.20 7.30 -10.60
C ASP A 90 11.87 6.60 -10.98
N SER A 91 11.36 5.68 -10.17
CA SER A 91 10.17 4.87 -10.47
C SER A 91 8.86 5.58 -10.12
N TRP A 92 8.89 6.46 -9.12
CA TRP A 92 7.74 7.21 -8.67
C TRP A 92 7.46 8.45 -9.51
N ALA A 93 8.51 9.04 -10.08
CA ALA A 93 8.45 10.37 -10.67
C ALA A 93 9.49 10.53 -11.78
N VAL A 94 9.04 10.95 -12.96
CA VAL A 94 9.91 11.30 -14.09
C VAL A 94 9.70 12.76 -14.43
N GLN A 95 10.75 13.57 -14.31
CA GLN A 95 10.71 14.95 -14.79
C GLN A 95 10.88 14.98 -16.31
N ARG A 96 10.01 15.73 -16.98
CA ARG A 96 10.00 15.91 -18.42
C ARG A 96 10.81 17.14 -18.81
N GLU A 97 11.22 17.22 -20.08
CA GLU A 97 12.03 18.33 -20.61
C GLU A 97 11.36 19.71 -20.46
N ASP A 98 10.03 19.74 -20.40
CA ASP A 98 9.24 20.97 -20.22
C ASP A 98 9.11 21.39 -18.73
N GLY A 99 9.76 20.68 -17.82
CA GLY A 99 9.71 20.93 -16.37
C GLY A 99 8.49 20.33 -15.68
N SER A 100 7.56 19.70 -16.42
CA SER A 100 6.44 18.96 -15.83
C SER A 100 6.88 17.61 -15.28
N TRP A 101 6.12 17.06 -14.34
CA TRP A 101 6.38 15.77 -13.73
C TRP A 101 5.34 14.74 -14.16
N LEU A 102 5.79 13.56 -14.53
CA LEU A 102 4.95 12.38 -14.64
C LEU A 102 5.12 11.53 -13.39
N PHE A 103 4.10 11.50 -12.55
CA PHE A 103 4.07 10.73 -11.32
C PHE A 103 3.30 9.43 -11.51
N ASP A 104 3.73 8.40 -10.78
CA ASP A 104 2.90 7.25 -10.47
C ASP A 104 1.83 7.66 -9.44
N GLY A 105 0.58 7.22 -9.63
CA GLY A 105 -0.52 7.55 -8.74
C GLY A 105 -0.34 7.00 -7.32
N LEU A 106 0.50 5.99 -7.13
CA LEU A 106 0.83 5.41 -5.82
C LEU A 106 2.00 6.11 -5.12
N ILE A 107 2.56 7.19 -5.69
CA ILE A 107 3.62 7.96 -5.02
C ILE A 107 3.16 8.38 -3.61
N PRO A 108 3.96 8.08 -2.56
CA PRO A 108 3.65 8.49 -1.20
C PRO A 108 3.60 10.01 -1.04
N VAL A 109 2.71 10.47 -0.15
CA VAL A 109 2.56 11.88 0.22
C VAL A 109 3.88 12.58 0.59
N PRO A 110 4.76 12.00 1.43
CA PRO A 110 6.05 12.64 1.74
C PRO A 110 6.96 12.83 0.53
N GLU A 111 7.08 11.80 -0.31
CA GLU A 111 7.91 11.85 -1.53
C GLU A 111 7.35 12.89 -2.53
N LEU A 112 6.02 12.95 -2.70
CA LEU A 112 5.39 13.96 -3.53
C LEU A 112 5.73 15.38 -3.05
N LYS A 113 5.68 15.62 -1.74
CA LYS A 113 6.00 16.93 -1.14
C LYS A 113 7.45 17.30 -1.41
N ASP A 114 8.38 16.38 -1.19
CA ASP A 114 9.80 16.62 -1.42
C ASP A 114 10.11 16.94 -2.89
N ARG A 115 9.45 16.25 -3.84
CA ARG A 115 9.65 16.49 -5.28
C ARG A 115 9.12 17.82 -5.78
N LEU A 116 8.01 18.28 -5.22
CA LEU A 116 7.32 19.50 -5.64
C LEU A 116 7.58 20.70 -4.72
N ASP A 117 8.41 20.52 -3.69
CA ASP A 117 8.68 21.50 -2.62
C ASP A 117 7.38 22.03 -1.96
N LEU A 118 6.44 21.11 -1.71
CA LEU A 118 5.13 21.44 -1.13
C LEU A 118 5.19 21.44 0.39
N LYS A 119 4.74 22.53 0.99
CA LYS A 119 4.69 22.67 2.46
C LYS A 119 3.55 21.87 3.08
N GLU A 120 2.37 21.96 2.47
CA GLU A 120 1.13 21.38 2.98
C GLU A 120 0.35 20.70 1.85
N LEU A 121 -0.35 19.63 2.21
CA LEU A 121 -1.29 18.94 1.33
C LEU A 121 -2.72 19.01 1.90
N PRO A 122 -3.76 18.85 1.06
CA PRO A 122 -5.13 19.05 1.50
C PRO A 122 -5.49 18.11 2.63
N GLU A 123 -5.82 18.62 3.82
CA GLU A 123 -6.27 17.80 4.94
C GLU A 123 -5.28 16.70 5.41
N GLU A 124 -3.97 16.92 5.23
CA GLU A 124 -2.89 15.99 5.60
C GLU A 124 -3.02 15.49 7.06
N ASP A 125 -3.37 16.38 8.01
CA ASP A 125 -3.53 16.07 9.43
C ASP A 125 -4.67 15.07 9.75
N ARG A 126 -5.58 14.83 8.81
CA ARG A 126 -6.73 13.93 9.00
C ARG A 126 -6.44 12.50 8.59
N GLY A 127 -5.28 12.21 8.00
CA GLY A 127 -4.86 10.86 7.61
C GLY A 127 -5.83 10.17 6.63
N ARG A 128 -6.53 10.93 5.78
CA ARG A 128 -7.58 10.40 4.88
C ARG A 128 -7.03 9.74 3.62
N TYR A 129 -5.76 9.96 3.31
CA TYR A 129 -5.05 9.41 2.16
C TYR A 129 -3.55 9.39 2.43
N ASN A 130 -2.83 8.49 1.77
CA ASN A 130 -1.38 8.36 1.88
C ASN A 130 -0.64 8.52 0.53
N THR A 131 -1.39 8.66 -0.58
CA THR A 131 -0.84 8.70 -1.95
C THR A 131 -1.44 9.82 -2.79
N LEU A 132 -0.78 10.15 -3.90
CA LEU A 132 -1.27 11.15 -4.88
C LEU A 132 -2.66 10.80 -5.43
N ALA A 133 -2.91 9.54 -5.76
CA ALA A 133 -4.23 9.09 -6.23
C ALA A 133 -5.32 9.36 -5.19
N GLY A 134 -5.03 9.09 -3.91
CA GLY A 134 -5.95 9.38 -2.81
C GLY A 134 -6.21 10.88 -2.64
N MET A 135 -5.17 11.71 -2.77
CA MET A 135 -5.30 13.17 -2.76
C MET A 135 -6.20 13.67 -3.90
N ILE A 136 -6.02 13.15 -5.12
CA ILE A 136 -6.85 13.51 -6.28
C ILE A 136 -8.31 13.13 -6.04
N MET A 137 -8.57 11.93 -5.53
CA MET A 137 -9.94 11.49 -5.19
C MET A 137 -10.59 12.37 -4.12
N LEU A 138 -9.82 12.77 -3.10
CA LEU A 138 -10.28 13.67 -2.05
C LEU A 138 -10.69 15.02 -2.64
N LEU A 139 -9.82 15.63 -3.45
CA LEU A 139 -10.05 16.93 -4.08
C LEU A 139 -11.21 16.89 -5.09
N LEU A 140 -11.37 15.80 -5.85
CA LEU A 140 -12.48 15.63 -6.78
C LEU A 140 -13.82 15.34 -6.07
N GLY A 141 -13.80 14.69 -4.90
CA GLY A 141 -14.99 14.24 -4.18
C GLY A 141 -15.78 13.13 -4.90
N ARG A 142 -15.18 12.47 -5.90
CA ARG A 142 -15.76 11.40 -6.72
C ARG A 142 -14.68 10.49 -7.29
N LEU A 143 -15.10 9.40 -7.94
CA LEU A 143 -14.17 8.56 -8.71
C LEU A 143 -13.54 9.38 -9.86
N PRO A 144 -12.22 9.24 -10.09
CA PRO A 144 -11.51 9.95 -11.13
C PRO A 144 -11.74 9.30 -12.50
N ALA A 145 -11.73 10.15 -13.53
CA ALA A 145 -11.71 9.80 -14.93
C ALA A 145 -10.42 10.33 -15.57
N THR A 146 -10.00 9.72 -16.68
CA THR A 146 -8.89 10.25 -17.48
C THR A 146 -9.19 11.69 -17.90
N ALA A 147 -8.16 12.54 -17.88
CA ALA A 147 -8.22 13.99 -18.09
C ALA A 147 -8.93 14.80 -16.98
N ASP A 148 -9.40 14.17 -15.89
CA ASP A 148 -9.74 14.93 -14.69
C ASP A 148 -8.49 15.64 -14.16
N SER A 149 -8.68 16.86 -13.67
CA SER A 149 -7.60 17.62 -13.06
C SER A 149 -8.02 18.32 -11.78
N VAL A 150 -7.08 18.40 -10.85
CA VAL A 150 -7.20 19.15 -9.60
C VAL A 150 -6.01 20.09 -9.46
N GLU A 151 -6.18 21.17 -8.70
CA GLU A 151 -5.17 22.19 -8.49
C GLU A 151 -4.87 22.32 -7.00
N TRP A 152 -3.59 22.44 -6.67
CA TRP A 152 -3.13 22.61 -5.30
C TRP A 152 -1.76 23.29 -5.26
N GLU A 153 -1.60 24.31 -4.41
CA GLU A 153 -0.32 24.99 -4.13
C GLU A 153 0.49 25.34 -5.39
N GLY A 154 -0.15 25.92 -6.40
CA GLY A 154 0.50 26.34 -7.64
C GLY A 154 0.83 25.18 -8.60
N TRP A 155 0.34 23.97 -8.35
CA TRP A 155 0.44 22.83 -9.25
C TRP A 155 -0.93 22.40 -9.76
N ARG A 156 -0.97 21.98 -11.03
CA ARG A 156 -2.12 21.30 -11.62
C ARG A 156 -1.77 19.83 -11.84
N PHE A 157 -2.57 18.94 -11.27
CA PHE A 157 -2.46 17.50 -11.37
C PHE A 157 -3.53 16.98 -12.32
N GLU A 158 -3.15 16.32 -13.41
CA GLU A 158 -4.05 15.77 -14.42
C GLU A 158 -3.91 14.24 -14.48
N VAL A 159 -5.03 13.52 -14.40
CA VAL A 159 -5.06 12.06 -14.52
C VAL A 159 -4.80 11.68 -15.98
N VAL A 160 -3.66 11.06 -16.25
CA VAL A 160 -3.26 10.63 -17.60
C VAL A 160 -3.75 9.23 -17.89
N ASP A 161 -3.65 8.33 -16.91
CA ASP A 161 -4.00 6.93 -17.08
C ASP A 161 -4.65 6.35 -15.83
N LEU A 162 -5.55 5.38 -16.06
CA LEU A 162 -6.29 4.67 -15.04
C LEU A 162 -6.11 3.16 -15.23
N ASP A 163 -5.73 2.47 -14.18
CA ASP A 163 -5.83 1.02 -14.09
C ASP A 163 -7.16 0.66 -13.41
N GLY A 164 -8.18 0.41 -14.24
CA GLY A 164 -9.55 0.20 -13.78
C GLY A 164 -10.15 1.46 -13.14
N LYS A 165 -10.24 1.48 -11.80
CA LYS A 165 -10.72 2.63 -11.01
C LYS A 165 -9.60 3.40 -10.30
N ARG A 166 -8.36 2.92 -10.43
CA ARG A 166 -7.20 3.47 -9.74
C ARG A 166 -6.43 4.38 -10.69
N VAL A 167 -6.02 5.55 -10.20
CA VAL A 167 -5.12 6.46 -10.93
C VAL A 167 -3.74 5.82 -11.00
N ASP A 168 -3.28 5.55 -12.21
CA ASP A 168 -1.96 4.95 -12.46
C ASP A 168 -0.91 6.01 -12.75
N LYS A 169 -1.21 6.97 -13.64
CA LYS A 169 -0.30 8.07 -13.99
C LYS A 169 -0.95 9.43 -13.86
N VAL A 170 -0.20 10.36 -13.29
CA VAL A 170 -0.60 11.76 -13.09
C VAL A 170 0.44 12.68 -13.67
N LEU A 171 0.00 13.64 -14.49
CA LEU A 171 0.84 14.71 -14.98
C LEU A 171 0.69 15.92 -14.06
N ALA A 172 1.77 16.34 -13.42
CA ALA A 172 1.82 17.56 -12.63
C ALA A 172 2.54 18.67 -13.39
N ARG A 173 1.89 19.83 -13.52
CA ARG A 173 2.45 21.02 -14.16
C ARG A 173 2.41 22.18 -13.19
N ALA A 174 3.52 22.91 -13.09
CA ALA A 174 3.53 24.19 -12.38
C ALA A 174 2.57 25.14 -13.09
N MET A 175 1.70 25.78 -12.33
CA MET A 175 0.81 26.80 -12.83
C MET A 175 1.59 28.11 -12.99
N PRO A 176 1.27 28.92 -14.01
CA PRO A 176 1.81 30.26 -14.11
C PRO A 176 1.52 31.04 -12.82
N PRO A 177 2.45 31.88 -12.35
CA PRO A 177 2.14 32.79 -11.25
C PRO A 177 0.97 33.67 -11.66
N ASP A 178 -0.02 33.76 -10.77
CA ASP A 178 -1.26 34.50 -11.01
C ASP A 178 -0.89 35.96 -11.33
N THR A 179 -1.10 36.37 -12.57
CA THR A 179 -0.72 37.69 -13.05
C THR A 179 -1.85 38.64 -12.68
N ALA A 180 -1.81 39.14 -11.43
CA ALA A 180 -2.67 40.22 -10.96
C ALA A 180 -2.29 41.57 -11.59
#